data_AF-A0A2K5AQD6-F1
#
_entry.id   AF-A0A2K5AQD6-F1
#
_cell.length_a   1.000
_cell.length_b   1.000
_cell.length_c   1.000
_cell.angle_alpha   90.00
_cell.angle_beta   90.00
_cell.angle_gamma   90.00
#
_symmetry.space_group_name_H-M   'P 1'
#
loop_
_entity.id
_entity.type
_entity.pdbx_description
1 polymer ?
#
loop_
_entity_poly.entity_id
_entity_poly.type
_entity_poly.pdbx_seq_one_letter_code
_entity_poly.pdbx_strand_id
1 'polypeptide(L)'
;MSTYGWHMLLAKYMLDVAMDGIKNGKYVASAYALLVAFEEIVDAYSANDGKHFHEEYLADAWKYRLEWIKAHGLFETWEHLVYLCNRVVAEGRYEYVEDMLRLINDLMDIKR
;
A
#
# COMPACT_ATOMS: atom_id res chain seq x y z
N MET A 1 12.81 -16.18 -7.22
CA MET A 1 11.71 -15.19 -7.13
C MET A 1 12.34 -13.83 -7.36
N SER A 2 11.79 -12.98 -8.22
CA SER A 2 12.32 -11.61 -8.42
C SER A 2 11.95 -10.71 -7.23
N THR A 3 12.66 -9.59 -7.04
CA THR A 3 12.30 -8.58 -6.03
C THR A 3 10.88 -8.07 -6.23
N TYR A 4 10.48 -7.79 -7.48
CA TYR A 4 9.09 -7.52 -7.85
C TYR A 4 8.13 -8.61 -7.32
N GLY A 5 8.41 -9.88 -7.62
CA GLY A 5 7.55 -11.00 -7.25
C GLY A 5 7.44 -11.20 -5.74
N TRP A 6 8.51 -10.91 -4.99
CA TRP A 6 8.53 -10.95 -3.54
C TRP A 6 7.64 -9.86 -2.93
N HIS A 7 7.80 -8.61 -3.36
CA HIS A 7 6.98 -7.50 -2.87
C HIS A 7 5.50 -7.65 -3.25
N MET A 8 5.17 -8.11 -4.46
CA MET A 8 3.77 -8.41 -4.82
C MET A 8 3.17 -9.53 -3.96
N LEU A 9 3.96 -10.51 -3.55
CA LEU A 9 3.51 -11.55 -2.61
C LEU A 9 3.21 -10.95 -1.23
N LEU A 10 4.05 -10.05 -0.74
CA LEU A 10 3.83 -9.33 0.52
C LEU A 10 2.61 -8.41 0.46
N ALA A 11 2.45 -7.65 -0.63
CA ALA A 11 1.26 -6.82 -0.85
C ALA A 11 -0.02 -7.65 -0.76
N LYS A 12 -0.05 -8.81 -1.43
CA LYS A 12 -1.19 -9.74 -1.36
C LYS A 12 -1.41 -10.29 0.05
N TYR A 13 -0.35 -10.65 0.76
CA TYR A 13 -0.46 -11.10 2.15
C TYR A 13 -1.08 -10.01 3.04
N MET A 14 -0.68 -8.76 2.87
CA MET A 14 -1.25 -7.64 3.63
C MET A 14 -2.71 -7.37 3.27
N LEU A 15 -3.11 -7.57 2.01
CA LEU A 15 -4.51 -7.55 1.61
C LEU A 15 -5.32 -8.66 2.30
N ASP A 16 -4.79 -9.88 2.36
CA ASP A 16 -5.43 -11.00 3.05
C ASP A 16 -5.60 -10.71 4.57
N VAL A 17 -4.57 -10.13 5.20
CA VAL A 17 -4.63 -9.66 6.61
C VAL A 17 -5.71 -8.59 6.79
N ALA A 18 -5.80 -7.63 5.86
CA ALA A 18 -6.83 -6.60 5.91
C ALA A 18 -8.24 -7.20 5.83
N MET A 19 -8.44 -8.14 4.90
CA MET A 19 -9.71 -8.85 4.70
C MET A 19 -10.11 -9.70 5.91
N ASP A 20 -9.17 -10.39 6.56
CA ASP A 20 -9.44 -11.09 7.82
C ASP A 20 -9.79 -10.10 8.94
N GLY A 21 -9.06 -8.98 9.04
CA GLY A 21 -9.36 -7.93 10.00
C GLY A 21 -10.79 -7.38 9.85
N ILE A 22 -11.25 -7.15 8.62
CA ILE A 22 -12.60 -6.67 8.31
C ILE A 22 -13.66 -7.66 8.79
N LYS A 23 -13.49 -8.95 8.48
CA LYS A 23 -14.42 -10.01 8.92
C LYS A 23 -14.57 -10.08 10.45
N ASN A 24 -13.52 -9.67 11.16
CA ASN A 24 -13.46 -9.67 12.62
C ASN A 24 -13.70 -8.29 13.26
N GLY A 25 -14.15 -7.28 12.49
CA GLY A 25 -14.43 -5.93 12.99
C GLY A 25 -13.19 -5.10 13.37
N LYS A 26 -11.99 -5.51 12.95
CA LYS A 26 -10.71 -4.85 13.27
C LYS A 26 -10.32 -3.80 12.22
N TYR A 27 -11.21 -2.85 11.97
CA TYR A 27 -11.08 -1.90 10.85
C TYR A 27 -9.80 -1.05 10.87
N VAL A 28 -9.36 -0.60 12.06
CA VAL A 28 -8.12 0.17 12.19
C VAL A 28 -6.89 -0.65 11.75
N ALA A 29 -6.80 -1.91 12.19
CA ALA A 29 -5.72 -2.79 11.79
C ALA A 29 -5.77 -3.09 10.29
N SER A 30 -6.98 -3.27 9.73
CA SER A 30 -7.18 -3.45 8.29
C SER A 30 -6.73 -2.23 7.49
N ALA A 31 -7.03 -1.01 7.94
CA ALA A 31 -6.60 0.21 7.25
C ALA A 31 -5.06 0.33 7.20
N TYR A 32 -4.37 0.06 8.32
CA TYR A 32 -2.91 0.03 8.32
C TYR A 32 -2.35 -1.07 7.42
N ALA A 33 -2.96 -2.26 7.42
CA ALA A 33 -2.55 -3.34 6.52
C ALA A 33 -2.68 -2.93 5.03
N LEU A 34 -3.73 -2.19 4.67
CA LEU A 34 -3.89 -1.67 3.30
C LEU A 34 -2.85 -0.60 2.93
N LEU A 35 -2.43 0.25 3.87
CA LEU A 35 -1.31 1.16 3.63
C LEU A 35 -0.01 0.41 3.37
N VAL A 36 0.29 -0.64 4.14
CA VAL A 36 1.47 -1.47 3.88
C VAL A 36 1.35 -2.18 2.53
N ALA A 37 0.16 -2.67 2.16
CA ALA A 37 -0.05 -3.25 0.83
C ALA A 37 0.29 -2.25 -0.29
N PHE A 38 -0.09 -0.98 -0.15
CA PHE A 38 0.31 0.09 -1.09
C PHE A 38 1.83 0.25 -1.17
N GLU A 39 2.51 0.30 -0.03
CA GLU A 39 3.97 0.45 0.02
C GLU A 39 4.68 -0.72 -0.67
N GLU A 40 4.24 -1.95 -0.43
CA GLU A 40 4.77 -3.15 -1.10
C GLU A 40 4.50 -3.13 -2.61
N ILE A 41 3.34 -2.63 -3.06
CA ILE A 41 3.07 -2.44 -4.49
C ILE A 41 4.05 -1.43 -5.10
N VAL A 42 4.30 -0.31 -4.42
CA VAL A 42 5.27 0.70 -4.86
C VAL A 42 6.67 0.09 -4.98
N ASP A 43 7.10 -0.65 -3.97
CA ASP A 43 8.44 -1.27 -3.96
C ASP A 43 8.56 -2.39 -5.01
N ALA A 44 7.48 -3.12 -5.29
CA ALA A 44 7.44 -4.06 -6.39
C ALA A 44 7.71 -3.36 -7.72
N TYR A 45 6.92 -2.33 -8.06
CA TYR A 45 7.05 -1.63 -9.33
C TYR A 45 8.37 -0.86 -9.44
N SER A 46 8.84 -0.24 -8.35
CA SER A 46 10.12 0.47 -8.36
C SER A 46 11.30 -0.48 -8.60
N ALA A 47 11.21 -1.74 -8.18
CA ALA A 47 12.22 -2.75 -8.47
C ALA A 47 12.37 -3.03 -9.98
N ASN A 48 11.31 -2.84 -10.78
CA ASN A 48 11.42 -2.93 -12.25
C ASN A 48 12.26 -1.78 -12.83
N ASP A 49 12.32 -0.64 -12.14
CA ASP A 49 13.19 0.49 -12.48
C ASP A 49 14.60 0.37 -11.85
N GLY A 50 14.90 -0.78 -11.23
CA GLY A 50 16.15 -1.02 -10.50
C GLY A 50 16.28 -0.21 -9.21
N LYS A 51 15.16 0.19 -8.60
CA LYS A 51 15.13 0.92 -7.32
C LYS A 51 14.79 -0.04 -6.18
N HIS A 52 15.70 -0.15 -5.21
CA HIS A 52 15.55 -1.01 -4.04
C HIS A 52 15.60 -0.18 -2.74
N PHE A 53 14.53 0.56 -2.45
CA PHE A 53 14.52 1.55 -1.37
C PHE A 53 14.88 0.95 0.00
N HIS A 54 14.41 -0.27 0.29
CA HIS A 54 14.67 -0.99 1.54
C HIS A 54 16.10 -1.49 1.73
N GLU A 55 16.88 -1.60 0.65
CA GLU A 55 18.23 -2.14 0.68
C GLU A 55 19.29 -1.04 0.56
N GLU A 56 19.00 0.01 -0.20
CA GLU A 56 19.98 1.03 -0.59
C GLU A 56 19.98 2.25 0.34
N TYR A 57 18.87 2.55 1.02
CA TYR A 57 18.68 3.83 1.72
C TYR A 57 17.96 3.71 3.06
N LEU A 58 18.41 2.87 4.01
CA LEU A 58 17.66 2.60 5.26
C LEU A 58 17.10 3.84 6.01
N ALA A 59 17.81 4.96 6.04
CA ALA A 59 17.33 6.20 6.69
C ALA A 59 16.47 7.09 5.77
N ASP A 60 16.69 7.04 4.45
CA ASP A 60 16.08 7.91 3.45
C ASP A 60 15.10 7.17 2.51
N ALA A 61 14.86 5.88 2.75
CA ALA A 61 14.04 4.99 1.90
C ALA A 61 12.66 5.60 1.67
N TRP A 62 12.08 6.14 2.74
CA TRP A 62 10.81 6.85 2.70
C TRP A 62 10.81 8.05 1.74
N LYS A 63 11.88 8.86 1.75
CA LYS A 63 12.00 10.04 0.89
C LYS A 63 12.07 9.63 -0.57
N TYR A 64 12.93 8.67 -0.90
CA TYR A 64 13.08 8.19 -2.28
C TYR A 64 11.82 7.47 -2.79
N ARG A 65 11.14 6.72 -1.93
CA ARG A 65 9.82 6.14 -2.24
C ARG A 65 8.82 7.23 -2.58
N LEU A 66 8.76 8.31 -1.80
CA LEU A 66 7.84 9.42 -2.05
C LEU A 66 8.16 10.16 -3.37
N GLU A 67 9.44 10.35 -3.68
CA GLU A 67 9.87 10.91 -4.96
C GLU A 67 9.44 10.03 -6.14
N TRP A 68 9.59 8.70 -6.01
CA TRP A 68 9.15 7.75 -7.03
C TRP A 68 7.62 7.74 -7.19
N ILE A 69 6.86 7.74 -6.09
CA ILE A 69 5.39 7.86 -6.08
C ILE A 69 4.94 9.10 -6.86
N LYS A 70 5.59 10.25 -6.63
CA LYS A 70 5.29 11.50 -7.34
C LYS A 70 5.62 11.40 -8.83
N ALA A 71 6.77 10.85 -9.17
CA ALA A 71 7.19 10.69 -10.57
C ALA A 71 6.25 9.77 -11.37
N HIS A 72 5.56 8.84 -10.71
CA HIS A 72 4.63 7.88 -11.34
C HIS A 72 3.16 8.29 -11.23
N GLY A 73 2.86 9.50 -10.74
CA GLY A 73 1.49 10.01 -10.65
C GLY A 73 0.63 9.31 -9.59
N LEU A 74 1.24 8.64 -8.61
CA LEU A 74 0.55 7.91 -7.54
C LEU A 74 0.38 8.74 -6.26
N PHE A 75 0.85 9.99 -6.26
CA PHE A 75 0.85 10.84 -5.06
C PHE A 75 -0.57 11.14 -4.56
N GLU A 76 -1.51 11.45 -5.45
CA GLU A 76 -2.91 11.69 -5.06
C GLU A 76 -3.56 10.44 -4.48
N THR A 77 -3.26 9.26 -5.05
CA THR A 77 -3.73 7.97 -4.50
C THR A 77 -3.18 7.71 -3.11
N TRP A 78 -1.88 7.98 -2.90
CA TRP A 78 -1.24 7.86 -1.59
C TRP A 78 -1.86 8.82 -0.57
N GLU A 79 -2.03 10.10 -0.91
CA GLU A 79 -2.66 11.09 -0.03
C GLU A 79 -4.09 10.69 0.33
N HIS A 80 -4.84 10.17 -0.65
CA HIS A 80 -6.21 9.71 -0.42
C HIS A 80 -6.27 8.48 0.50
N LEU A 81 -5.36 7.51 0.33
CA LEU A 81 -5.24 6.36 1.22
C LEU A 81 -4.90 6.79 2.66
N VAL A 82 -3.96 7.73 2.84
CA VAL A 82 -3.61 8.28 4.16
C VAL A 82 -4.80 9.00 4.78
N TYR A 83 -5.53 9.80 4.00
CA TYR A 83 -6.76 10.46 4.44
C TYR A 83 -7.78 9.43 4.93
N LEU A 84 -8.10 8.41 4.14
CA LEU A 84 -9.07 7.37 4.50
C LEU A 84 -8.63 6.62 5.76
N CYS A 85 -7.35 6.26 5.88
CA CYS A 85 -6.82 5.62 7.08
C CYS A 85 -7.04 6.48 8.33
N ASN A 86 -6.77 7.78 8.26
CA ASN A 86 -7.03 8.70 9.37
C ASN A 86 -8.51 8.76 9.74
N ARG A 87 -9.41 8.69 8.74
CA ARG A 87 -10.86 8.63 8.97
C ARG A 87 -11.27 7.31 9.65
N VAL A 88 -10.68 6.18 9.26
CA VAL A 88 -10.90 4.88 9.93
C VAL A 88 -10.44 4.94 11.38
N VAL A 89 -9.25 5.50 11.66
CA VAL A 89 -8.71 5.64 13.02
C VAL A 89 -9.61 6.52 13.89
N ALA A 90 -10.12 7.62 13.34
CA ALA A 90 -10.96 8.56 14.07
C ALA A 90 -12.39 8.04 14.31
N GLU A 91 -12.97 7.32 13.34
CA GLU A 91 -14.41 7.02 13.33
C GLU A 91 -14.75 5.53 13.41
N GLY A 92 -13.80 4.63 13.14
CA GLY A 92 -14.00 3.19 13.18
C GLY A 92 -15.05 2.69 12.18
N ARG A 93 -15.16 3.32 11.01
CA ARG A 93 -16.17 3.05 9.99
C ARG A 93 -15.65 2.16 8.87
N TYR A 94 -16.44 1.16 8.47
CA TYR A 94 -16.08 0.17 7.45
C TYR A 94 -16.00 0.78 6.05
N GLU A 95 -16.85 1.75 5.75
CA GLU A 95 -16.98 2.39 4.43
C GLU A 95 -15.64 2.99 3.96
N TYR A 96 -14.87 3.58 4.88
CA TYR A 96 -13.54 4.08 4.56
C TYR A 96 -12.53 2.96 4.27
N VAL A 97 -12.65 1.81 4.94
CA VAL A 97 -11.81 0.63 4.66
C VAL A 97 -12.19 0.01 3.31
N GLU A 98 -13.48 -0.01 2.97
CA GLU A 98 -13.97 -0.47 1.66
C GLU A 98 -13.43 0.39 0.52
N ASP A 99 -13.41 1.72 0.69
CA ASP A 99 -12.80 2.62 -0.28
C ASP A 99 -11.29 2.38 -0.44
N MET A 100 -10.57 2.16 0.67
CA MET A 100 -9.16 1.80 0.60
C MET A 100 -8.93 0.48 -0.13
N LEU A 101 -9.75 -0.55 0.15
CA LEU A 101 -9.67 -1.85 -0.52
C LEU A 101 -9.80 -1.72 -2.03
N ARG A 102 -10.77 -0.92 -2.50
CA ARG A 102 -10.96 -0.68 -3.93
C ARG A 102 -9.71 -0.06 -4.56
N LEU A 103 -9.16 0.98 -3.93
CA LEU A 103 -7.93 1.62 -4.43
C LEU A 103 -6.74 0.66 -4.51
N ILE A 104 -6.56 -0.21 -3.50
CA ILE A 104 -5.47 -1.20 -3.51
C ILE A 104 -5.67 -2.26 -4.60
N ASN A 105 -6.90 -2.78 -4.77
CA ASN A 105 -7.19 -3.75 -5.81
C ASN A 105 -6.97 -3.16 -7.21
N ASP A 106 -7.41 -1.92 -7.45
CA ASP A 106 -7.20 -1.22 -8.72
C ASP A 106 -5.70 -1.09 -9.05
N LEU A 107 -4.84 -0.87 -8.04
CA LEU A 107 -3.38 -0.81 -8.21
C LEU A 107 -2.73 -2.18 -8.47
N MET A 108 -3.23 -3.24 -7.82
CA MET A 108 -2.74 -4.61 -8.07
C MET A 108 -3.09 -5.11 -9.47
N ASP A 109 -4.21 -4.66 -10.02
CA ASP A 109 -4.70 -5.03 -11.36
C ASP A 109 -4.06 -4.20 -12.49
N ILE A 110 -3.06 -3.35 -12.20
CA ILE A 110 -2.25 -2.67 -13.22
C ILE A 110 -1.39 -3.73 -13.95
N LYS A 111 -2.01 -4.46 -14.87
CA LYS A 111 -1.34 -5.09 -16.01
C LYS A 111 -1.06 -3.99 -17.02
N ARG A 112 0.19 -3.53 -17.12
CA ARG A 112 0.68 -2.81 -18.29
C ARG A 112 1.61 -3.72 -19.08
#